data_AF-A0A4V6CG47-F1
#
_entry.id   AF-A0A4V6CG47-F1
#
_cell.length_a   1.000
_cell.length_b   1.000
_cell.length_c   1.000
_cell.angle_alpha   90.00
_cell.angle_beta   90.00
_cell.angle_gamma   90.00
#
_symmetry.space_group_name_H-M   'P 1'
#
loop_
_entity.id
_entity.type
_entity.pdbx_description
1 polymer ?
#
loop_
_entity_poly.entity_id
_entity_poly.type
_entity_poly.pdbx_seq_one_letter_code
_entity_poly.pdbx_strand_id
1 'polypeptide(L)'
;MNIRPLLAFTFIGLLWGAGISQGYAKEWNKEPMAVLQQGAEAGDVKAQYYLGTLYCEGKGVARDDTKAVEWLTRAAEQGNPDARYVLALVYFDGEGARWNDGKVIEWFNHQAEQGNQQAINWLTLAAERGNYLAIEWLHQAVDKGNPEAQRALNSKKSLSEGYNTVKALSKAAEQGDAKAQGLLGRRYFEGHGVGMDRNKAFALLSKGVSQGDALSQGVLGVMYYLGESVGVTQDHKKAFELFQQAAAQGDVLAQGMLGMMYSKGEGTAQNDKKAFEWYQKAAAQGDAGSHTDLGLMYLEGKGVAQDDKKAVEHIERAAKMGSPEAQRLLGRMYLEGKGVDKDYAQAYIWNAVAVANGNFDAQAGLDASRENLSPAALEEADGRARKYFEQYRYKPQI
;
A
#
# COMPACT_ATOMS: atom_id res chain seq x y z
N MET A 1 8.37 12.26 3.00
CA MET A 1 8.81 13.19 1.93
C MET A 1 7.64 13.38 0.97
N ASN A 2 6.95 14.51 1.09
CA ASN A 2 5.74 14.86 0.36
C ASN A 2 6.16 15.28 -1.06
N ILE A 3 6.29 14.32 -1.98
CA ILE A 3 6.69 14.59 -3.36
C ILE A 3 5.44 15.02 -4.11
N ARG A 4 5.11 16.32 -4.00
CA ARG A 4 4.38 17.04 -5.03
C ARG A 4 5.13 16.89 -6.36
N PRO A 5 4.53 16.43 -7.46
CA PRO A 5 4.97 16.83 -8.78
C PRO A 5 4.25 18.12 -9.17
N LEU A 6 5.04 19.05 -9.71
CA LEU A 6 4.57 20.25 -10.35
C LEU A 6 3.62 19.91 -11.52
N LEU A 7 2.31 20.16 -11.35
CA LEU A 7 1.41 20.51 -12.46
C LEU A 7 1.23 22.04 -12.56
N ALA A 8 2.17 22.80 -11.98
CA ALA A 8 2.24 24.24 -12.13
C ALA A 8 3.11 24.58 -13.35
N PHE A 9 2.49 25.28 -14.32
CA PHE A 9 3.06 25.86 -15.54
C PHE A 9 3.26 24.91 -16.73
N THR A 10 2.26 24.81 -17.62
CA THR A 10 2.13 25.64 -18.83
C THR A 10 0.84 25.23 -19.57
N PHE A 11 0.33 26.13 -20.42
CA PHE A 11 -0.99 26.16 -21.07
C PHE A 11 -2.13 26.77 -20.22
N ILE A 12 -2.79 27.78 -20.79
CA ILE A 12 -3.76 28.73 -20.18
C ILE A 12 -3.12 29.96 -19.48
N GLY A 13 -1.92 30.36 -19.92
CA GLY A 13 -1.34 31.68 -19.60
C GLY A 13 -1.66 32.79 -20.62
N LEU A 14 -2.48 32.54 -21.65
CA LEU A 14 -2.54 33.42 -22.83
C LEU A 14 -3.94 33.86 -23.29
N LEU A 15 -4.98 33.73 -22.47
CA LEU A 15 -6.30 34.26 -22.86
C LEU A 15 -6.94 35.31 -21.98
N TRP A 16 -6.53 35.58 -20.73
CA TRP A 16 -7.06 36.74 -20.00
C TRP A 16 -5.96 37.44 -19.19
N GLY A 17 -5.61 38.64 -19.62
CA GLY A 17 -4.75 39.57 -18.89
C GLY A 17 -5.55 40.50 -17.98
N ALA A 18 -4.81 41.07 -17.02
CA ALA A 18 -5.16 42.15 -16.09
C ALA A 18 -5.82 41.76 -14.73
N GLY A 19 -4.97 41.74 -13.69
CA GLY A 19 -5.20 42.59 -12.51
C GLY A 19 -6.02 42.04 -11.33
N ILE A 20 -5.33 42.06 -10.17
CA ILE A 20 -5.86 42.29 -8.81
C ILE A 20 -5.99 41.04 -7.90
N SER A 21 -5.60 41.31 -6.65
CA SER A 21 -5.22 40.53 -5.48
C SER A 21 -6.21 39.50 -4.90
N GLN A 22 -5.64 38.61 -4.07
CA GLN A 22 -6.27 37.80 -3.03
C GLN A 22 -7.52 38.46 -2.43
N GLY A 23 -8.66 37.75 -2.48
CA GLY A 23 -9.88 38.20 -1.80
C GLY A 23 -11.22 37.62 -2.23
N TYR A 24 -11.34 36.66 -3.17
CA TYR A 24 -12.66 36.15 -3.61
C TYR A 24 -12.61 34.68 -4.07
N ALA A 25 -12.47 33.74 -3.13
CA ALA A 25 -12.42 32.30 -3.44
C ALA A 25 -13.79 31.57 -3.35
N LYS A 26 -14.95 32.26 -3.40
CA LYS A 26 -16.27 31.62 -3.21
C LYS A 26 -17.32 31.81 -4.33
N GLU A 27 -17.04 32.60 -5.37
CA GLU A 27 -17.98 32.82 -6.48
C GLU A 27 -17.35 32.60 -7.86
N TRP A 28 -16.46 31.61 -7.98
CA TRP A 28 -15.96 31.18 -9.28
C TRP A 28 -17.01 30.32 -10.00
N ASN A 29 -17.78 30.97 -10.89
CA ASN A 29 -18.35 30.45 -12.15
C ASN A 29 -19.24 29.19 -12.13
N LYS A 30 -20.49 29.32 -11.65
CA LYS A 30 -21.55 28.31 -11.86
C LYS A 30 -21.99 28.17 -13.33
N GLU A 31 -21.94 29.24 -14.13
CA GLU A 31 -22.40 29.23 -15.53
C GLU A 31 -21.48 28.45 -16.49
N PRO A 32 -20.15 28.62 -16.48
CA PRO A 32 -19.24 27.79 -17.29
C PRO A 32 -19.26 26.32 -16.91
N MET A 33 -19.46 25.99 -15.63
CA MET A 33 -19.60 24.60 -15.18
C MET A 33 -20.88 23.94 -15.70
N ALA A 34 -22.01 24.66 -15.71
CA ALA A 34 -23.26 24.15 -16.24
C ALA A 34 -23.20 23.88 -17.75
N VAL A 35 -22.58 24.78 -18.52
CA VAL A 35 -22.35 24.60 -19.96
C VAL A 35 -21.39 23.43 -20.23
N LEU A 36 -20.32 23.32 -19.44
CA LEU A 36 -19.37 22.21 -19.55
C LEU A 36 -20.03 20.87 -19.23
N GLN A 37 -20.89 20.83 -18.21
CA GLN A 37 -21.64 19.64 -17.83
C GLN A 37 -22.65 19.25 -18.92
N GLN A 38 -23.41 20.20 -19.44
CA GLN A 38 -24.34 19.94 -20.55
C GLN A 38 -23.60 19.44 -21.80
N GLY A 39 -22.45 20.02 -22.14
CA GLY A 39 -21.61 19.57 -23.25
C GLY A 39 -21.07 18.15 -23.02
N ALA A 40 -20.63 17.85 -21.80
CA ALA A 40 -20.12 16.53 -21.45
C ALA A 40 -21.22 15.46 -21.50
N GLU A 41 -22.41 15.78 -21.01
CA GLU A 41 -23.62 14.94 -21.08
C GLU A 41 -24.10 14.74 -22.52
N ALA A 42 -23.95 15.75 -23.38
CA ALA A 42 -24.23 15.67 -24.81
C ALA A 42 -23.19 14.87 -25.61
N GLY A 43 -22.12 14.38 -24.97
CA GLY A 43 -21.11 13.52 -25.59
C GLY A 43 -19.85 14.25 -26.05
N ASP A 44 -19.71 15.57 -25.86
CA ASP A 44 -18.53 16.31 -26.32
C ASP A 44 -17.26 15.86 -25.60
N VAL A 45 -16.32 15.30 -26.37
CA VAL A 45 -15.10 14.68 -25.87
C VAL A 45 -14.20 15.67 -25.11
N LYS A 46 -14.16 16.93 -25.52
CA LYS A 46 -13.35 17.96 -24.85
C LYS A 46 -14.02 18.37 -23.54
N ALA A 47 -15.34 18.57 -23.54
CA ALA A 47 -16.10 18.90 -22.36
C ALA A 47 -15.99 17.80 -21.29
N GLN A 48 -16.10 16.53 -21.70
CA GLN A 48 -15.88 15.38 -20.81
C GLN A 48 -14.46 15.38 -20.20
N TYR A 49 -13.43 15.59 -21.02
CA TYR A 49 -12.04 15.66 -20.55
C TYR A 49 -11.84 16.79 -19.52
N TYR A 50 -12.28 18.01 -19.85
CA TYR A 50 -12.12 19.15 -18.96
C TYR A 50 -12.93 18.98 -17.67
N LEU A 51 -14.17 18.48 -17.76
CA LEU A 51 -15.01 18.26 -16.58
C LEU A 51 -14.40 17.25 -15.63
N GLY A 52 -13.88 16.14 -16.17
CA GLY A 52 -13.17 15.14 -15.39
C GLY A 52 -11.90 15.68 -14.72
N THR A 53 -11.17 16.56 -15.42
CA THR A 53 -9.96 17.21 -14.85
C THR A 53 -10.30 18.17 -13.72
N LEU A 54 -11.39 18.94 -13.83
CA LEU A 54 -11.83 19.86 -12.77
C LEU A 54 -12.23 19.12 -11.49
N TYR A 55 -12.92 17.98 -11.62
CA TYR A 55 -13.22 17.10 -10.48
C TYR A 55 -11.96 16.49 -9.86
N CYS A 56 -10.96 16.15 -10.67
CA CYS A 56 -9.68 15.62 -10.17
C CYS A 56 -8.89 16.67 -9.36
N GLU A 57 -8.86 17.92 -9.83
CA GLU A 57 -8.07 18.99 -9.23
C GLU A 57 -8.81 19.76 -8.12
N GLY A 58 -10.12 19.62 -8.02
CA GLY A 58 -10.96 20.42 -7.12
C GLY A 58 -10.98 21.91 -7.47
N LYS A 59 -10.77 22.26 -8.76
CA LYS A 59 -10.78 23.65 -9.23
C LYS A 59 -12.20 24.04 -9.63
N GLY A 60 -12.82 24.98 -8.92
CA GLY A 60 -14.19 25.44 -9.19
C GLY A 60 -15.30 24.48 -8.75
N VAL A 61 -14.97 23.23 -8.40
CA VAL A 61 -15.86 22.23 -7.80
C VAL A 61 -15.14 21.52 -6.65
N ALA A 62 -15.89 20.90 -5.74
CA ALA A 62 -15.29 20.00 -4.76
C ALA A 62 -14.59 18.84 -5.48
N ARG A 63 -13.39 18.48 -5.02
CA ARG A 63 -12.66 17.33 -5.54
C ARG A 63 -13.53 16.08 -5.39
N ASP A 64 -13.67 15.33 -6.48
CA ASP A 64 -14.51 14.13 -6.58
C ASP A 64 -13.84 13.13 -7.54
N ASP A 65 -13.01 12.25 -6.97
CA ASP A 65 -12.19 11.32 -7.76
C ASP A 65 -13.07 10.32 -8.54
N THR A 66 -14.27 9.99 -8.05
CA THR A 66 -15.22 9.11 -8.74
C THR A 66 -15.76 9.76 -10.00
N LYS A 67 -16.24 11.02 -9.91
CA LYS A 67 -16.72 11.75 -11.09
C LYS A 67 -15.59 12.09 -12.06
N ALA A 68 -14.39 12.37 -11.54
CA ALA A 68 -13.21 12.57 -12.36
C ALA A 68 -12.95 11.35 -13.26
N VAL A 69 -12.89 10.16 -12.65
CA VAL A 69 -12.70 8.90 -13.37
C VAL A 69 -13.82 8.65 -14.38
N GLU A 70 -15.07 8.88 -14.00
CA GLU A 70 -16.23 8.66 -14.89
C GLU A 70 -16.13 9.51 -16.18
N TRP A 71 -15.95 10.81 -16.04
CA TRP A 71 -15.92 11.73 -17.18
C TRP A 71 -14.67 11.54 -18.05
N LEU A 72 -13.51 11.35 -17.41
CA LEU A 72 -12.30 11.06 -18.16
C LEU A 72 -12.41 9.72 -18.90
N THR A 73 -13.06 8.70 -18.31
CA THR A 73 -13.26 7.39 -18.97
C THR A 73 -14.06 7.54 -20.24
N ARG A 74 -15.17 8.29 -20.20
CA ARG A 74 -15.98 8.57 -21.41
C ARG A 74 -15.16 9.27 -22.50
N ALA A 75 -14.36 10.27 -22.15
CA ALA A 75 -13.49 10.95 -23.11
C ALA A 75 -12.40 10.03 -23.67
N ALA A 76 -11.81 9.18 -22.83
CA ALA A 76 -10.76 8.23 -23.19
C ALA A 76 -11.26 7.12 -24.11
N GLU A 77 -12.47 6.59 -23.87
CA GLU A 77 -13.14 5.61 -24.72
C GLU A 77 -13.45 6.17 -26.11
N GLN A 78 -13.72 7.48 -26.19
CA GLN A 78 -13.87 8.20 -27.46
C GLN A 78 -12.54 8.58 -28.14
N GLY A 79 -11.40 8.13 -27.61
CA GLY A 79 -10.09 8.31 -28.24
C GLY A 79 -9.31 9.55 -27.80
N ASN A 80 -9.75 10.29 -26.77
CA ASN A 80 -9.01 11.44 -26.27
C ASN A 80 -7.68 11.01 -25.62
N PRO A 81 -6.51 11.42 -26.15
CA PRO A 81 -5.22 11.02 -25.62
C PRO A 81 -4.91 11.65 -24.26
N ASP A 82 -5.37 12.87 -24.00
CA ASP A 82 -5.17 13.58 -22.73
C ASP A 82 -6.02 12.95 -21.62
N ALA A 83 -7.25 12.55 -21.93
CA ALA A 83 -8.10 11.85 -20.97
C ALA A 83 -7.54 10.47 -20.61
N ARG A 84 -7.00 9.73 -21.58
CA ARG A 84 -6.29 8.46 -21.34
C ARG A 84 -5.07 8.68 -20.44
N TYR A 85 -4.34 9.77 -20.65
CA TYR A 85 -3.21 10.13 -19.80
C TYR A 85 -3.64 10.45 -18.36
N VAL A 86 -4.62 11.34 -18.17
CA VAL A 86 -5.06 11.72 -16.83
C VAL A 86 -5.67 10.52 -16.09
N LEU A 87 -6.42 9.65 -16.77
CA LEU A 87 -6.88 8.39 -16.17
C LEU A 87 -5.74 7.48 -15.75
N ALA A 88 -4.70 7.36 -16.58
CA ALA A 88 -3.53 6.57 -16.21
C ALA A 88 -2.97 7.08 -14.88
N LEU A 89 -2.74 8.40 -14.76
CA LEU A 89 -2.29 9.00 -13.49
C LEU A 89 -3.26 8.77 -12.32
N VAL A 90 -4.56 8.95 -12.53
CA VAL A 90 -5.59 8.77 -11.49
C VAL A 90 -5.66 7.32 -11.03
N TYR A 91 -5.58 6.36 -11.96
CA TYR A 91 -5.53 4.94 -11.61
C TYR A 91 -4.23 4.54 -10.91
N PHE A 92 -3.13 5.28 -11.14
CA PHE A 92 -1.85 5.01 -10.49
C PHE A 92 -1.69 5.66 -9.10
N ASP A 93 -2.45 6.70 -8.75
CA ASP A 93 -2.32 7.43 -7.47
C ASP A 93 -3.41 7.10 -6.43
N GLY A 94 -4.45 6.32 -6.78
CA GLY A 94 -5.58 6.01 -5.89
C GLY A 94 -5.49 4.65 -5.18
N GLU A 95 -5.63 4.61 -3.85
CA GLU A 95 -5.66 3.35 -3.06
C GLU A 95 -6.82 2.40 -3.45
N GLY A 96 -7.87 2.90 -4.14
CA GLY A 96 -9.03 2.13 -4.61
C GLY A 96 -9.04 1.76 -6.11
N ALA A 97 -7.99 2.10 -6.87
CA ALA A 97 -7.97 1.99 -8.33
C ALA A 97 -7.57 0.61 -8.90
N ARG A 98 -7.47 -0.43 -8.07
CA ARG A 98 -7.03 -1.79 -8.46
C ARG A 98 -7.93 -2.52 -9.47
N TRP A 99 -9.04 -1.92 -9.90
CA TRP A 99 -10.07 -2.57 -10.72
C TRP A 99 -10.11 -2.11 -12.19
N ASN A 100 -9.27 -1.14 -12.61
CA ASN A 100 -9.27 -0.65 -14.00
C ASN A 100 -7.90 -0.59 -14.70
N ASP A 101 -6.85 -1.18 -14.09
CA ASP A 101 -5.48 -1.21 -14.64
C ASP A 101 -5.39 -1.82 -16.05
N GLY A 102 -6.27 -2.77 -16.38
CA GLY A 102 -6.29 -3.43 -17.68
C GLY A 102 -6.58 -2.50 -18.87
N LYS A 103 -7.48 -1.53 -18.70
CA LYS A 103 -7.86 -0.61 -19.79
C LYS A 103 -6.73 0.33 -20.18
N VAL A 104 -5.93 0.78 -19.21
CA VAL A 104 -4.78 1.64 -19.48
C VAL A 104 -3.75 0.91 -20.35
N ILE A 105 -3.47 -0.35 -20.03
CA ILE A 105 -2.60 -1.19 -20.88
C ILE A 105 -3.23 -1.40 -22.24
N GLU A 106 -4.52 -1.74 -22.32
CA GLU A 106 -5.22 -1.93 -23.60
C GLU A 106 -5.10 -0.69 -24.51
N TRP A 107 -5.31 0.51 -23.98
CA TRP A 107 -5.25 1.75 -24.76
C TRP A 107 -3.86 2.08 -25.29
N PHE A 108 -2.81 1.76 -24.54
CA PHE A 108 -1.44 2.14 -24.90
C PHE A 108 -0.65 0.99 -25.53
N ASN A 109 -1.02 -0.27 -25.32
CA ASN A 109 -0.28 -1.44 -25.79
C ASN A 109 -0.08 -1.42 -27.31
N HIS A 110 -1.17 -1.33 -28.08
CA HIS A 110 -1.08 -1.34 -29.53
C HIS A 110 -0.26 -0.17 -30.09
N GLN A 111 -0.39 1.03 -29.48
CA GLN A 111 0.40 2.20 -29.87
C GLN A 111 1.89 1.98 -29.55
N ALA A 112 2.19 1.45 -28.37
CA ALA A 112 3.56 1.18 -27.94
C ALA A 112 4.23 0.07 -28.78
N GLU A 113 3.49 -0.97 -29.18
CA GLU A 113 3.94 -2.01 -30.11
C GLU A 113 4.26 -1.43 -31.50
N GLN A 114 3.56 -0.37 -31.92
CA GLN A 114 3.85 0.37 -33.15
C GLN A 114 5.00 1.39 -33.00
N GLY A 115 5.68 1.43 -31.84
CA GLY A 115 6.79 2.33 -31.58
C GLY A 115 6.38 3.75 -31.19
N ASN A 116 5.13 3.97 -30.77
CA ASN A 116 4.70 5.27 -30.26
C ASN A 116 5.41 5.59 -28.94
N GLN A 117 6.37 6.50 -28.98
CA GLN A 117 7.19 6.86 -27.81
C GLN A 117 6.36 7.39 -26.63
N GLN A 118 5.26 8.10 -26.90
CA GLN A 118 4.41 8.63 -25.84
C GLN A 118 3.71 7.50 -25.08
N ALA A 119 3.23 6.49 -25.79
CA ALA A 119 2.65 5.29 -25.17
C ALA A 119 3.67 4.52 -24.32
N ILE A 120 4.91 4.39 -24.81
CA ILE A 120 6.01 3.73 -24.08
C ILE A 120 6.36 4.50 -22.79
N ASN A 121 6.43 5.83 -22.87
CA ASN A 121 6.68 6.66 -21.69
C ASN A 121 5.59 6.50 -20.63
N TRP A 122 4.32 6.39 -21.04
CA TRP A 122 3.20 6.14 -20.12
C TRP A 122 3.28 4.80 -19.43
N LEU A 123 3.53 3.73 -20.18
CA LEU A 123 3.70 2.39 -19.62
C LEU A 123 4.91 2.33 -18.68
N THR A 124 5.97 3.08 -18.98
CA THR A 124 7.15 3.17 -18.11
C THR A 124 6.81 3.87 -16.79
N LEU A 125 6.13 5.02 -16.84
CA LEU A 125 5.71 5.74 -15.64
C LEU A 125 4.75 4.89 -14.79
N ALA A 126 3.84 4.16 -15.44
CA ALA A 126 2.94 3.22 -14.79
C ALA A 126 3.72 2.14 -14.02
N ALA A 127 4.70 1.53 -14.68
CA ALA A 127 5.55 0.53 -14.08
C ALA A 127 6.35 1.07 -12.89
N GLU A 128 6.88 2.30 -12.99
CA GLU A 128 7.59 2.95 -11.87
C GLU A 128 6.71 3.15 -10.64
N ARG A 129 5.41 3.39 -10.87
CA ARG A 129 4.41 3.53 -9.80
C ARG A 129 3.90 2.19 -9.28
N GLY A 130 4.45 1.07 -9.74
CA GLY A 130 4.09 -0.27 -9.31
C GLY A 130 2.89 -0.87 -10.03
N ASN A 131 2.47 -0.31 -11.17
CA ASN A 131 1.44 -0.94 -11.98
C ASN A 131 1.95 -2.25 -12.58
N TYR A 132 1.39 -3.34 -12.09
CA TYR A 132 1.87 -4.68 -12.34
C TYR A 132 1.72 -5.11 -13.82
N LEU A 133 0.65 -4.69 -14.51
CA LEU A 133 0.46 -5.00 -15.92
C LEU A 133 1.43 -4.23 -16.82
N ALA A 134 1.80 -3.01 -16.45
CA ALA A 134 2.79 -2.21 -17.17
C ALA A 134 4.21 -2.80 -17.01
N ILE A 135 4.54 -3.29 -15.82
CA ILE A 135 5.79 -4.04 -15.58
C ILE A 135 5.83 -5.29 -16.45
N GLU A 136 4.76 -6.08 -16.45
CA GLU A 136 4.66 -7.29 -17.28
C GLU A 136 4.80 -6.97 -18.77
N TRP A 137 4.15 -5.90 -19.25
CA TRP A 137 4.29 -5.44 -20.63
C TRP A 137 5.75 -5.08 -20.96
N LEU A 138 6.43 -4.31 -20.08
CA LEU A 138 7.84 -3.95 -20.29
C LEU A 138 8.73 -5.18 -20.42
N HIS A 139 8.52 -6.18 -19.55
CA HIS A 139 9.28 -7.43 -19.60
C HIS A 139 9.08 -8.14 -20.94
N GLN A 140 7.83 -8.32 -21.37
CA GLN A 140 7.50 -8.98 -22.63
C GLN A 140 8.02 -8.21 -23.85
N ALA A 141 7.95 -6.88 -23.84
CA ALA A 141 8.45 -6.05 -24.93
C ALA A 141 9.98 -6.15 -25.06
N VAL A 142 10.70 -6.12 -23.93
CA VAL A 142 12.16 -6.33 -23.91
C VAL A 142 12.52 -7.72 -24.43
N ASP A 143 11.82 -8.76 -23.99
CA ASP A 143 12.09 -10.14 -24.43
C ASP A 143 11.78 -10.35 -25.93
N LYS A 144 10.82 -9.59 -26.49
CA LYS A 144 10.56 -9.50 -27.94
C LYS A 144 11.57 -8.63 -28.71
N GLY A 145 12.55 -8.04 -28.03
CA GLY A 145 13.59 -7.22 -28.64
C GLY A 145 13.19 -5.77 -28.93
N ASN A 146 12.16 -5.22 -28.27
CA ASN A 146 11.78 -3.82 -28.42
C ASN A 146 12.88 -2.89 -27.83
N PRO A 147 13.60 -2.12 -28.66
CA PRO A 147 14.72 -1.31 -28.19
C PRO A 147 14.28 -0.14 -27.33
N GLU A 148 13.08 0.41 -27.55
CA GLU A 148 12.56 1.53 -26.77
C GLU A 148 12.10 1.08 -25.38
N ALA A 149 11.46 -0.09 -25.28
CA ALA A 149 11.16 -0.69 -23.98
C ALA A 149 12.44 -0.97 -23.17
N GLN A 150 13.49 -1.47 -23.83
CA GLN A 150 14.79 -1.71 -23.20
C GLN A 150 15.46 -0.40 -22.73
N ARG A 151 15.41 0.66 -23.53
CA ARG A 151 15.90 1.99 -23.13
C ARG A 151 15.10 2.55 -21.95
N ALA A 152 13.78 2.43 -22.00
CA ALA A 152 12.91 2.91 -20.94
C ALA A 152 13.18 2.18 -19.61
N LEU A 153 13.30 0.85 -19.64
CA LEU A 153 13.71 0.05 -18.50
C LEU A 153 15.07 0.49 -17.95
N ASN A 154 16.06 0.68 -18.82
CA ASN A 154 17.42 1.08 -18.42
C ASN A 154 17.50 2.52 -17.89
N SER A 155 16.56 3.38 -18.28
CA SER A 155 16.52 4.76 -17.80
C SER A 155 16.15 4.84 -16.31
N LYS A 156 15.52 3.80 -15.76
CA LYS A 156 15.00 3.76 -14.39
C LYS A 156 15.66 2.63 -13.59
N LYS A 157 16.52 3.00 -12.65
CA LYS A 157 17.33 2.05 -11.87
C LYS A 157 16.49 0.97 -11.16
N SER A 158 15.44 1.36 -10.45
CA SER A 158 14.57 0.43 -9.71
C SER A 158 13.87 -0.58 -10.60
N LEU A 159 13.36 -0.14 -11.77
CA LEU A 159 12.73 -1.03 -12.74
C LEU A 159 13.75 -2.00 -13.35
N SER A 160 14.92 -1.50 -13.74
CA SER A 160 16.00 -2.35 -14.26
C SER A 160 16.45 -3.40 -13.25
N GLU A 161 16.63 -3.02 -11.98
CA GLU A 161 16.96 -3.94 -10.89
C GLU A 161 15.86 -4.99 -10.66
N GLY A 162 14.60 -4.56 -10.66
CA GLY A 162 13.43 -5.44 -10.59
C GLY A 162 13.42 -6.48 -11.71
N TYR A 163 13.52 -6.03 -12.96
CA TYR A 163 13.57 -6.88 -14.15
C TYR A 163 14.72 -7.90 -14.08
N ASN A 164 15.93 -7.42 -13.81
CA ASN A 164 17.12 -8.28 -13.74
C ASN A 164 16.99 -9.33 -12.64
N THR A 165 16.45 -8.95 -11.48
CA THR A 165 16.21 -9.87 -10.37
C THR A 165 15.23 -10.96 -10.75
N VAL A 166 14.09 -10.58 -11.33
CA VAL A 166 13.05 -11.51 -11.77
C VAL A 166 13.60 -12.46 -12.82
N LYS A 167 14.32 -11.94 -13.82
CA LYS A 167 14.94 -12.75 -14.87
C LYS A 167 15.93 -13.78 -14.31
N ALA A 168 16.76 -13.38 -13.35
CA ALA A 168 17.70 -14.28 -12.69
C ALA A 168 16.97 -15.36 -11.87
N LEU A 169 15.95 -14.96 -11.09
CA LEU A 169 15.14 -15.88 -10.31
C LEU A 169 14.37 -16.87 -11.18
N SER A 170 13.78 -16.43 -12.30
CA SER A 170 13.09 -17.30 -13.26
C SER A 170 14.01 -18.38 -13.80
N LYS A 171 15.22 -18.00 -14.24
CA LYS A 171 16.21 -18.96 -14.73
C LYS A 171 16.60 -19.99 -13.67
N ALA A 172 16.85 -19.56 -12.42
CA ALA A 172 17.20 -20.47 -11.33
C ALA A 172 16.00 -21.38 -10.93
N ALA A 173 14.78 -20.83 -10.90
CA ALA A 173 13.58 -21.56 -10.57
C ALA A 173 13.24 -22.64 -11.63
N GLU A 174 13.47 -22.34 -12.91
CA GLU A 174 13.38 -23.30 -14.03
C GLU A 174 14.39 -24.45 -13.90
N GLN A 175 15.56 -24.17 -13.33
CA GLN A 175 16.59 -25.17 -13.01
C GLN A 175 16.30 -25.98 -11.74
N GLY A 176 15.17 -25.70 -11.07
CA GLY A 176 14.71 -26.43 -9.89
C GLY A 176 15.14 -25.85 -8.56
N ASP A 177 15.81 -24.69 -8.52
CA ASP A 177 16.23 -24.06 -7.26
C ASP A 177 15.02 -23.68 -6.40
N ALA A 178 14.88 -24.33 -5.23
CA ALA A 178 13.75 -24.16 -4.32
C ALA A 178 13.64 -22.74 -3.75
N LYS A 179 14.78 -22.10 -3.44
CA LYS A 179 14.79 -20.73 -2.91
C LYS A 179 14.40 -19.73 -3.98
N ALA A 180 14.87 -19.93 -5.21
CA ALA A 180 14.47 -19.12 -6.35
C ALA A 180 12.98 -19.26 -6.65
N GLN A 181 12.42 -20.48 -6.55
CA GLN A 181 10.98 -20.71 -6.66
C GLN A 181 10.20 -19.95 -5.58
N GLY A 182 10.65 -20.01 -4.32
CA GLY A 182 10.03 -19.27 -3.22
C GLY A 182 10.08 -17.76 -3.40
N LEU A 183 11.25 -17.22 -3.72
CA LEU A 183 11.44 -15.79 -3.94
C LEU A 183 10.64 -15.30 -5.14
N LEU A 184 10.68 -15.99 -6.28
CA LEU A 184 9.91 -15.63 -7.46
C LEU A 184 8.41 -15.74 -7.21
N GLY A 185 7.97 -16.79 -6.50
CA GLY A 185 6.59 -16.98 -6.10
C GLY A 185 6.08 -15.84 -5.23
N ARG A 186 6.86 -15.38 -4.24
CA ARG A 186 6.55 -14.19 -3.43
C ARG A 186 6.43 -12.93 -4.28
N ARG A 187 7.34 -12.73 -5.24
CA ARG A 187 7.28 -11.57 -6.16
C ARG A 187 5.98 -11.56 -6.98
N TYR A 188 5.54 -12.71 -7.49
CA TYR A 188 4.25 -12.83 -8.19
C TYR A 188 3.04 -12.66 -7.25
N PHE A 189 3.16 -13.05 -5.98
CA PHE A 189 2.11 -12.85 -4.98
C PHE A 189 1.94 -11.36 -4.63
N GLU A 190 3.05 -10.63 -4.48
CA GLU A 190 3.07 -9.22 -4.06
C GLU A 190 3.05 -8.22 -5.24
N GLY A 191 3.32 -8.67 -6.47
CA GLY A 191 3.46 -7.80 -7.65
C GLY A 191 4.75 -6.97 -7.67
N HIS A 192 5.80 -7.42 -6.98
CA HIS A 192 7.04 -6.65 -6.87
C HIS A 192 7.99 -6.94 -8.04
N GLY A 193 8.15 -5.97 -8.94
CA GLY A 193 8.98 -6.13 -10.15
C GLY A 193 8.42 -7.11 -11.17
N VAL A 194 7.20 -7.62 -10.98
CA VAL A 194 6.41 -8.43 -11.92
C VAL A 194 4.94 -8.07 -11.84
N GLY A 195 4.17 -8.49 -12.84
CA GLY A 195 2.72 -8.59 -12.72
C GLY A 195 2.28 -9.40 -11.48
N MET A 196 1.26 -8.97 -10.73
CA MET A 196 0.65 -9.83 -9.73
C MET A 196 0.00 -11.00 -10.44
N ASP A 197 0.41 -12.22 -10.10
CA ASP A 197 -0.11 -13.46 -10.68
C ASP A 197 -0.19 -14.52 -9.59
N ARG A 198 -1.35 -14.56 -8.93
CA ARG A 198 -1.58 -15.48 -7.82
C ARG A 198 -1.51 -16.95 -8.24
N ASN A 199 -1.81 -17.28 -9.50
CA ASN A 199 -1.73 -18.66 -9.99
C ASN A 199 -0.28 -19.10 -10.21
N LYS A 200 0.55 -18.25 -10.84
CA LYS A 200 2.00 -18.49 -10.95
C LYS A 200 2.67 -18.52 -9.58
N ALA A 201 2.29 -17.60 -8.68
CA ALA A 201 2.76 -17.60 -7.30
C ALA A 201 2.47 -18.95 -6.63
N PHE A 202 1.22 -19.40 -6.67
CA PHE A 202 0.81 -20.69 -6.11
C PHE A 202 1.62 -21.86 -6.68
N ALA A 203 1.81 -21.91 -7.99
CA ALA A 203 2.54 -22.98 -8.66
C ALA A 203 4.03 -23.00 -8.26
N LEU A 204 4.69 -21.84 -8.22
CA LEU A 204 6.09 -21.72 -7.81
C LEU A 204 6.28 -22.05 -6.33
N LEU A 205 5.44 -21.50 -5.46
CA LEU A 205 5.50 -21.77 -4.03
C LEU A 205 5.19 -23.23 -3.73
N SER A 206 4.24 -23.85 -4.43
CA SER A 206 3.98 -25.29 -4.27
C SER A 206 5.22 -26.15 -4.60
N LYS A 207 5.98 -25.79 -5.64
CA LYS A 207 7.25 -26.46 -5.95
C LYS A 207 8.28 -26.22 -4.85
N GLY A 208 8.43 -25.00 -4.36
CA GLY A 208 9.34 -24.70 -3.25
C GLY A 208 8.96 -25.46 -1.95
N VAL A 209 7.67 -25.53 -1.62
CA VAL A 209 7.15 -26.32 -0.48
C VAL A 209 7.47 -27.80 -0.63
N SER A 210 7.33 -28.37 -1.84
CA SER A 210 7.67 -29.78 -2.08
C SER A 210 9.16 -30.10 -1.84
N GLN A 211 10.00 -29.07 -1.86
CA GLN A 211 11.43 -29.13 -1.58
C GLN A 211 11.81 -28.65 -0.16
N GLY A 212 10.82 -28.28 0.66
CA GLY A 212 11.02 -27.85 2.04
C GLY A 212 11.43 -26.39 2.23
N ASP A 213 11.30 -25.52 1.21
CA ASP A 213 11.66 -24.11 1.31
C ASP A 213 10.73 -23.36 2.30
N ALA A 214 11.32 -22.78 3.35
CA ALA A 214 10.59 -22.13 4.44
C ALA A 214 9.79 -20.91 3.97
N LEU A 215 10.35 -20.11 3.06
CA LEU A 215 9.65 -18.94 2.51
C LEU A 215 8.41 -19.37 1.73
N SER A 216 8.56 -20.40 0.90
CA SER A 216 7.45 -20.99 0.14
C SER A 216 6.36 -21.52 1.06
N GLN A 217 6.74 -22.21 2.15
CA GLN A 217 5.80 -22.68 3.17
C GLN A 217 5.05 -21.52 3.82
N GLY A 218 5.75 -20.47 4.25
CA GLY A 218 5.15 -19.29 4.86
C GLY A 218 4.16 -18.58 3.92
N VAL A 219 4.59 -18.23 2.70
CA VAL A 219 3.74 -17.50 1.76
C VAL A 219 2.57 -18.36 1.25
N LEU A 220 2.79 -19.65 0.96
CA LEU A 220 1.68 -20.54 0.58
C LEU A 220 0.70 -20.73 1.74
N GLY A 221 1.19 -20.73 2.98
CA GLY A 221 0.35 -20.71 4.19
C GLY A 221 -0.56 -19.49 4.22
N VAL A 222 -0.04 -18.29 3.93
CA VAL A 222 -0.84 -17.06 3.80
C VAL A 222 -1.89 -17.20 2.69
N MET A 223 -1.54 -17.76 1.53
CA MET A 223 -2.50 -17.97 0.44
C MET A 223 -3.67 -18.87 0.86
N TYR A 224 -3.41 -19.97 1.57
CA TYR A 224 -4.46 -20.84 2.12
C TYR A 224 -5.26 -20.17 3.24
N TYR A 225 -4.62 -19.36 4.09
CA TYR A 225 -5.28 -18.66 5.17
C TYR A 225 -6.29 -17.62 4.64
N LEU A 226 -5.91 -16.85 3.62
CA LEU A 226 -6.76 -15.82 3.02
C LEU A 226 -7.79 -16.39 2.03
N GLY A 227 -7.48 -17.51 1.37
CA GLY A 227 -8.32 -18.05 0.28
C GLY A 227 -8.40 -17.11 -0.93
N GLU A 228 -7.41 -16.25 -1.12
CA GLU A 228 -7.49 -15.10 -2.03
C GLU A 228 -7.00 -15.38 -3.47
N SER A 229 -6.79 -16.62 -3.90
CA SER A 229 -6.42 -16.91 -5.31
C SER A 229 -7.50 -17.69 -6.05
N VAL A 230 -7.62 -17.44 -7.37
CA VAL A 230 -8.55 -18.18 -8.23
C VAL A 230 -8.29 -19.67 -8.08
N GLY A 231 -9.25 -20.40 -7.51
CA GLY A 231 -9.16 -21.85 -7.30
C GLY A 231 -8.48 -22.31 -6.00
N VAL A 232 -8.10 -21.41 -5.09
CA VAL A 232 -7.67 -21.79 -3.73
C VAL A 232 -8.72 -21.34 -2.74
N THR A 233 -9.49 -22.31 -2.24
CA THR A 233 -10.41 -22.07 -1.14
C THR A 233 -9.64 -21.86 0.16
N GLN A 234 -10.18 -21.02 1.05
CA GLN A 234 -9.64 -20.86 2.40
C GLN A 234 -9.55 -22.22 3.10
N ASP A 235 -8.37 -22.50 3.66
CA ASP A 235 -8.08 -23.72 4.40
C ASP A 235 -7.12 -23.40 5.55
N HIS A 236 -7.68 -23.07 6.71
CA HIS A 236 -6.89 -22.75 7.89
C HIS A 236 -6.10 -23.95 8.41
N LYS A 237 -6.57 -25.19 8.20
CA LYS A 237 -5.83 -26.37 8.65
C LYS A 237 -4.54 -26.52 7.83
N LYS A 238 -4.65 -26.40 6.52
CA LYS A 238 -3.48 -26.45 5.63
C LYS A 238 -2.53 -25.28 5.84
N ALA A 239 -3.07 -24.07 6.05
CA ALA A 239 -2.26 -22.91 6.43
C ALA A 239 -1.48 -23.17 7.73
N PHE A 240 -2.14 -23.71 8.76
CA PHE A 240 -1.52 -24.06 10.03
C PHE A 240 -0.37 -25.05 9.85
N GLU A 241 -0.57 -26.13 9.10
CA GLU A 241 0.46 -27.13 8.81
C GLU A 241 1.68 -26.53 8.10
N LEU A 242 1.46 -25.63 7.12
CA LEU A 242 2.54 -24.95 6.41
C LEU A 242 3.29 -23.96 7.31
N PHE A 243 2.58 -23.18 8.13
CA PHE A 243 3.22 -22.28 9.08
C PHE A 243 4.00 -23.04 10.15
N GLN A 244 3.54 -24.22 10.59
CA GLN A 244 4.32 -25.08 11.49
C GLN A 244 5.66 -25.48 10.88
N GLN A 245 5.67 -25.87 9.60
CA GLN A 245 6.89 -26.23 8.89
C GLN A 245 7.84 -25.04 8.74
N ALA A 246 7.33 -23.89 8.30
CA ALA A 246 8.13 -22.67 8.12
C ALA A 246 8.70 -22.14 9.45
N ALA A 247 7.86 -22.08 10.50
CA ALA A 247 8.26 -21.60 11.81
C ALA A 247 9.30 -22.49 12.49
N ALA A 248 9.26 -23.82 12.24
CA ALA A 248 10.30 -24.75 12.69
C ALA A 248 11.68 -24.46 12.06
N GLN A 249 11.69 -23.83 10.88
CA GLN A 249 12.90 -23.37 10.19
C GLN A 249 13.30 -21.93 10.56
N GLY A 250 12.57 -21.28 11.48
CA GLY A 250 12.87 -19.94 11.97
C GLY A 250 12.16 -18.81 11.23
N ASP A 251 11.28 -19.10 10.26
CA ASP A 251 10.55 -18.06 9.51
C ASP A 251 9.70 -17.18 10.44
N VAL A 252 10.01 -15.88 10.46
CA VAL A 252 9.44 -14.90 11.40
C VAL A 252 7.95 -14.69 11.15
N LEU A 253 7.55 -14.60 9.88
CA LEU A 253 6.16 -14.42 9.48
C LEU A 253 5.32 -15.62 9.95
N ALA A 254 5.79 -16.83 9.68
CA ALA A 254 5.10 -18.06 10.10
C ALA A 254 5.01 -18.18 11.62
N GLN A 255 6.03 -17.76 12.37
CA GLN A 255 5.96 -17.73 13.84
C GLN A 255 4.85 -16.78 14.33
N GLY A 256 4.75 -15.56 13.78
CA GLY A 256 3.67 -14.63 14.11
C GLY A 256 2.30 -15.16 13.71
N MET A 257 2.18 -15.75 12.53
CA MET A 257 0.92 -16.37 12.06
C MET A 257 0.49 -17.55 12.93
N LEU A 258 1.41 -18.41 13.39
CA LEU A 258 1.08 -19.46 14.36
C LEU A 258 0.59 -18.89 15.68
N GLY A 259 1.21 -17.80 16.17
CA GLY A 259 0.74 -17.06 17.33
C GLY A 259 -0.73 -16.69 17.20
N MET A 260 -1.08 -16.07 16.07
CA MET A 260 -2.45 -15.67 15.75
C MET A 260 -3.41 -16.86 15.67
N MET A 261 -3.02 -17.92 14.95
CA MET A 261 -3.89 -19.08 14.75
C MET A 261 -4.16 -19.85 16.04
N TYR A 262 -3.17 -19.96 16.94
CA TYR A 262 -3.41 -20.49 18.28
C TYR A 262 -4.29 -19.58 19.13
N SER A 263 -4.13 -18.26 19.04
CA SER A 263 -4.95 -17.29 19.79
C SER A 263 -6.43 -17.35 19.38
N LYS A 264 -6.71 -17.59 18.09
CA LYS A 264 -8.07 -17.66 17.53
C LYS A 264 -8.66 -19.07 17.47
N GLY A 265 -7.84 -20.11 17.57
CA GLY A 265 -8.27 -21.49 17.29
C GLY A 265 -8.60 -21.74 15.81
N GLU A 266 -7.88 -21.08 14.90
CA GLU A 266 -8.05 -21.25 13.46
C GLU A 266 -7.12 -22.36 12.97
N GLY A 267 -7.66 -23.39 12.30
CA GLY A 267 -6.88 -24.54 11.84
C GLY A 267 -6.33 -25.46 12.95
N THR A 268 -6.51 -25.08 14.23
CA THR A 268 -6.06 -25.79 15.42
C THR A 268 -6.96 -25.46 16.61
N ALA A 269 -6.81 -26.15 17.75
CA ALA A 269 -7.52 -25.76 18.97
C ALA A 269 -6.93 -24.47 19.57
N GLN A 270 -7.80 -23.58 20.06
CA GLN A 270 -7.36 -22.34 20.72
C GLN A 270 -6.42 -22.65 21.89
N ASN A 271 -5.30 -21.93 21.97
CA ASN A 271 -4.31 -22.06 23.02
C ASN A 271 -3.47 -20.79 23.19
N ASP A 272 -3.93 -19.89 24.07
CA ASP A 272 -3.26 -18.61 24.31
C ASP A 272 -1.84 -18.77 24.86
N LYS A 273 -1.53 -19.85 25.59
CA LYS A 273 -0.17 -20.09 26.09
C LYS A 273 0.79 -20.38 24.93
N LYS A 274 0.39 -21.20 23.97
CA LYS A 274 1.16 -21.46 22.75
C LYS A 274 1.24 -20.21 21.87
N ALA A 275 0.16 -19.44 21.77
CA ALA A 275 0.17 -18.17 21.06
C ALA A 275 1.26 -17.25 21.62
N PHE A 276 1.29 -17.08 22.94
CA PHE A 276 2.30 -16.29 23.65
C PHE A 276 3.73 -16.76 23.33
N GLU A 277 3.99 -18.07 23.41
CA GLU A 277 5.31 -18.65 23.10
C GLU A 277 5.75 -18.37 21.65
N TRP A 278 4.83 -18.44 20.68
CA TRP A 278 5.16 -18.17 19.28
C TRP A 278 5.37 -16.68 19.00
N TYR A 279 4.53 -15.82 19.56
CA TYR A 279 4.72 -14.38 19.47
C TYR A 279 6.04 -13.94 20.12
N GLN A 280 6.47 -14.56 21.23
CA GLN A 280 7.78 -14.29 21.82
C GLN A 280 8.92 -14.60 20.86
N LYS A 281 8.85 -15.71 20.12
CA LYS A 281 9.88 -16.08 19.14
C LYS A 281 9.93 -15.09 17.97
N ALA A 282 8.78 -14.72 17.41
CA ALA A 282 8.71 -13.75 16.31
C ALA A 282 9.16 -12.35 16.76
N ALA A 283 8.71 -11.89 17.93
CA ALA A 283 9.12 -10.61 18.51
C ALA A 283 10.64 -10.55 18.78
N ALA A 284 11.24 -11.64 19.27
CA ALA A 284 12.69 -11.72 19.47
C ALA A 284 13.50 -11.57 18.16
N GLN A 285 12.88 -11.85 17.01
CA GLN A 285 13.46 -11.65 15.68
C GLN A 285 13.08 -10.30 15.04
N GLY A 286 12.43 -9.41 15.80
CA GLY A 286 12.07 -8.07 15.34
C GLY A 286 10.73 -8.00 14.59
N ASP A 287 9.78 -8.89 14.88
CA ASP A 287 8.41 -8.71 14.39
C ASP A 287 7.62 -7.72 15.25
N ALA A 288 7.26 -6.57 14.66
CA ALA A 288 6.50 -5.53 15.34
C ALA A 288 5.04 -5.95 15.62
N GLY A 289 4.46 -6.78 14.75
CA GLY A 289 3.11 -7.32 14.95
C GLY A 289 3.04 -8.17 16.21
N SER A 290 3.96 -9.12 16.34
CA SER A 290 4.08 -9.99 17.52
C SER A 290 4.42 -9.22 18.79
N HIS A 291 5.22 -8.15 18.73
CA HIS A 291 5.36 -7.25 19.88
C HIS A 291 4.04 -6.60 20.29
N THR A 292 3.22 -6.18 19.33
CA THR A 292 1.88 -5.63 19.58
C THR A 292 0.98 -6.67 20.25
N ASP A 293 0.94 -7.89 19.71
CA ASP A 293 0.14 -8.99 20.23
C ASP A 293 0.56 -9.40 21.65
N LEU A 294 1.87 -9.51 21.93
CA LEU A 294 2.37 -9.75 23.30
C LEU A 294 1.91 -8.67 24.28
N GLY A 295 1.92 -7.41 23.84
CA GLY A 295 1.42 -6.30 24.62
C GLY A 295 -0.05 -6.46 25.01
N LEU A 296 -0.90 -6.82 24.04
CA LEU A 296 -2.32 -7.09 24.27
C LEU A 296 -2.52 -8.30 25.19
N MET A 297 -1.74 -9.37 25.03
CA MET A 297 -1.82 -10.56 25.89
C MET A 297 -1.48 -10.23 27.35
N TYR A 298 -0.50 -9.38 27.60
CA TYR A 298 -0.20 -8.87 28.94
C TYR A 298 -1.30 -7.95 29.49
N LEU A 299 -1.98 -7.15 28.66
CA LEU A 299 -3.10 -6.29 29.12
C LEU A 299 -4.34 -7.08 29.49
N GLU A 300 -4.56 -8.22 28.84
CA GLU A 300 -5.75 -9.05 28.97
C GLU A 300 -5.52 -10.27 29.88
N GLY A 301 -4.27 -10.58 30.22
CA GLY A 301 -3.92 -11.78 30.98
C GLY A 301 -4.17 -13.08 30.21
N LYS A 302 -4.07 -13.05 28.87
CA LYS A 302 -4.28 -14.22 28.00
C LYS A 302 -2.99 -14.99 27.80
N GLY A 303 -2.96 -16.25 28.20
CA GLY A 303 -1.76 -17.10 28.08
C GLY A 303 -0.58 -16.73 29.00
N VAL A 304 -0.67 -15.57 29.67
CA VAL A 304 0.32 -15.02 30.60
C VAL A 304 -0.41 -14.25 31.71
N ALA A 305 0.20 -14.10 32.89
CA ALA A 305 -0.37 -13.25 33.93
C ALA A 305 -0.46 -11.78 33.47
N GLN A 306 -1.56 -11.11 33.81
CA GLN A 306 -1.75 -9.71 33.43
C GLN A 306 -0.65 -8.83 34.03
N ASP A 307 -0.06 -7.96 33.21
CA ASP A 307 1.00 -7.04 33.60
C ASP A 307 1.01 -5.81 32.66
N ASP A 308 0.28 -4.77 33.07
CA ASP A 308 0.10 -3.57 32.25
C ASP A 308 1.45 -2.85 31.97
N LYS A 309 2.46 -2.98 32.84
CA LYS A 309 3.78 -2.37 32.61
C LYS A 309 4.54 -3.09 31.51
N LYS A 310 4.57 -4.42 31.54
CA LYS A 310 5.15 -5.22 30.45
C LYS A 310 4.42 -5.01 29.14
N ALA A 311 3.10 -4.82 29.19
CA ALA A 311 2.34 -4.47 28.01
C ALA A 311 2.85 -3.18 27.36
N VAL A 312 3.05 -2.11 28.14
CA VAL A 312 3.65 -0.86 27.64
C VAL A 312 5.01 -1.13 27.01
N GLU A 313 5.89 -1.89 27.66
CA GLU A 313 7.23 -2.17 27.13
C GLU A 313 7.18 -2.83 25.74
N HIS A 314 6.29 -3.81 25.56
CA HIS A 314 6.10 -4.50 24.29
C HIS A 314 5.47 -3.59 23.21
N ILE A 315 4.42 -2.84 23.57
CA ILE A 315 3.71 -1.92 22.66
C ILE A 315 4.64 -0.77 22.25
N GLU A 316 5.44 -0.22 23.15
CA GLU A 316 6.39 0.84 22.86
C GLU A 316 7.48 0.38 21.90
N ARG A 317 7.98 -0.85 22.04
CA ARG A 317 8.91 -1.44 21.06
C ARG A 317 8.27 -1.52 19.68
N ALA A 318 7.06 -2.07 19.56
CA ALA A 318 6.34 -2.14 18.29
C ALA A 318 6.07 -0.74 17.69
N ALA A 319 5.71 0.24 18.52
CA ALA A 319 5.45 1.61 18.09
C ALA A 319 6.70 2.29 17.52
N LYS A 320 7.86 2.07 18.16
CA LYS A 320 9.18 2.54 17.68
C LYS A 320 9.67 1.80 16.44
N MET A 321 9.16 0.60 16.18
CA MET A 321 9.39 -0.14 14.93
C MET A 321 8.45 0.32 13.80
N GLY A 322 7.54 1.24 14.09
CA GLY A 322 6.64 1.84 13.11
C GLY A 322 5.31 1.12 12.93
N SER A 323 4.91 0.24 13.86
CA SER A 323 3.58 -0.37 13.85
C SER A 323 2.51 0.70 14.14
N PRO A 324 1.65 1.06 13.17
CA PRO A 324 0.64 2.10 13.37
C PRO A 324 -0.40 1.70 14.42
N GLU A 325 -0.69 0.41 14.52
CA GLU A 325 -1.58 -0.13 15.55
C GLU A 325 -0.95 -0.03 16.95
N ALA A 326 0.33 -0.35 17.10
CA ALA A 326 1.01 -0.17 18.38
C ALA A 326 1.11 1.32 18.79
N GLN A 327 1.32 2.22 17.82
CA GLN A 327 1.34 3.66 18.08
C GLN A 327 -0.02 4.14 18.62
N ARG A 328 -1.12 3.71 18.00
CA ARG A 328 -2.48 3.99 18.49
C ARG A 328 -2.70 3.42 19.90
N LEU A 329 -2.33 2.16 20.12
CA LEU A 329 -2.47 1.51 21.41
C LEU A 329 -1.67 2.23 22.50
N LEU A 330 -0.43 2.63 22.23
CA LEU A 330 0.40 3.38 23.16
C LEU A 330 -0.23 4.74 23.50
N GLY A 331 -0.75 5.43 22.49
CA GLY A 331 -1.48 6.68 22.68
C GLY A 331 -2.68 6.51 23.63
N ARG A 332 -3.46 5.43 23.46
CA ARG A 332 -4.56 5.08 24.37
C ARG A 332 -4.08 4.75 25.79
N MET A 333 -2.96 4.05 25.94
CA MET A 333 -2.43 3.72 27.27
C MET A 333 -2.03 4.96 28.06
N TYR A 334 -1.43 5.97 27.40
CA TYR A 334 -1.15 7.27 28.01
C TYR A 334 -2.43 8.08 28.30
N LEU A 335 -3.48 7.99 27.47
CA LEU A 335 -4.78 8.61 27.76
C LEU A 335 -5.44 8.03 29.00
N GLU A 336 -5.36 6.72 29.18
CA GLU A 336 -6.05 6.01 30.26
C GLU A 336 -5.20 5.95 31.54
N GLY A 337 -3.88 6.12 31.43
CA GLY A 337 -2.94 5.87 32.53
C GLY A 337 -2.81 4.37 32.83
N LYS A 338 -2.92 3.51 31.81
CA LYS A 338 -2.85 2.06 31.97
C LYS A 338 -1.41 1.60 31.79
N GLY A 339 -0.77 1.15 32.87
CA GLY A 339 0.63 0.70 32.87
C GLY A 339 1.68 1.82 32.81
N VAL A 340 1.26 3.06 32.54
CA VAL A 340 2.04 4.30 32.55
C VAL A 340 1.25 5.40 33.25
N ASP A 341 1.94 6.44 33.72
CA ASP A 341 1.25 7.63 34.19
C ASP A 341 0.47 8.29 33.05
N LYS A 342 -0.71 8.82 33.36
CA LYS A 342 -1.55 9.52 32.40
C LYS A 342 -0.81 10.76 31.88
N ASP A 343 -0.66 10.86 30.56
CA ASP A 343 0.05 11.95 29.89
C ASP A 343 -0.62 12.28 28.55
N TYR A 344 -1.37 13.39 28.53
CA TYR A 344 -2.08 13.85 27.34
C TYR A 344 -1.14 14.30 26.21
N ALA A 345 0.08 14.74 26.51
CA ALA A 345 1.04 15.14 25.49
C ALA A 345 1.63 13.91 24.79
N GLN A 346 2.00 12.86 25.54
CA GLN A 346 2.44 11.58 24.95
C GLN A 346 1.31 10.90 24.18
N ALA A 347 0.10 10.92 24.73
CA ALA A 347 -1.08 10.44 24.04
C ALA A 347 -1.30 11.14 22.69
N TYR A 348 -1.20 12.48 22.67
CA TYR A 348 -1.33 13.26 21.44
C TYR A 348 -0.25 12.87 20.42
N ILE A 349 1.01 12.80 20.86
CA ILE A 349 2.17 12.47 20.01
C ILE A 349 1.97 11.11 19.33
N TRP A 350 1.67 10.06 20.09
CA TRP A 350 1.56 8.71 19.53
C TRP A 350 0.34 8.52 18.65
N ASN A 351 -0.81 9.10 19.00
CA ASN A 351 -1.99 9.06 18.12
C ASN A 351 -1.74 9.85 16.81
N ALA A 352 -1.07 11.01 16.87
CA ALA A 352 -0.74 11.78 15.67
C ALA A 352 0.18 11.00 14.72
N VAL A 353 1.18 10.31 15.26
CA VAL A 353 2.08 9.45 14.47
C VAL A 353 1.32 8.27 13.86
N ALA A 354 0.39 7.66 14.59
CA ALA A 354 -0.46 6.58 14.08
C ALA A 354 -1.35 7.04 12.91
N VAL A 355 -2.01 8.19 13.04
CA VAL A 355 -2.82 8.80 11.95
C VAL A 355 -1.94 9.10 10.73
N ALA A 356 -0.75 9.67 10.95
CA ALA A 356 0.19 9.97 9.87
C ALA A 356 0.71 8.69 9.16
N ASN A 357 0.75 7.55 9.85
CA ASN A 357 1.04 6.24 9.27
C ASN A 357 -0.21 5.50 8.74
N GLY A 358 -1.36 6.17 8.63
CA GLY A 358 -2.59 5.64 8.01
C GLY A 358 -3.55 4.92 8.96
N ASN A 359 -3.30 4.89 10.27
CA ASN A 359 -4.25 4.34 11.24
C ASN A 359 -5.21 5.44 11.72
N PHE A 360 -6.30 5.62 10.98
CA PHE A 360 -7.31 6.64 11.27
C PHE A 360 -8.16 6.33 12.52
N ASP A 361 -8.15 5.10 13.04
CA ASP A 361 -8.81 4.77 14.32
C ASP A 361 -8.16 5.50 15.51
N ALA A 362 -6.95 6.02 15.34
CA ALA A 362 -6.27 6.86 16.33
C ALA A 362 -6.84 8.28 16.43
N GLN A 363 -7.72 8.70 15.51
CA GLN A 363 -8.23 10.08 15.46
C GLN A 363 -8.99 10.46 16.74
N ALA A 364 -9.83 9.57 17.27
CA ALA A 364 -10.55 9.83 18.50
C ALA A 364 -9.62 10.04 19.71
N GLY A 365 -8.52 9.27 19.78
CA GLY A 365 -7.49 9.44 20.81
C GLY A 365 -6.72 10.75 20.64
N LEU A 366 -6.43 11.13 19.40
CA LEU A 366 -5.80 12.41 19.08
C LEU A 366 -6.66 13.60 19.53
N ASP A 367 -7.95 13.57 19.21
CA ASP A 367 -8.91 14.63 19.57
C ASP A 367 -9.10 14.73 21.08
N ALA A 368 -9.29 13.59 21.77
CA ALA A 368 -9.39 13.54 23.22
C ALA A 368 -8.12 14.08 23.92
N SER A 369 -6.93 13.78 23.38
CA SER A 369 -5.68 14.32 23.90
C SER A 369 -5.61 15.84 23.74
N ARG A 370 -6.03 16.34 22.57
CA ARG A 370 -6.01 17.76 22.23
C ARG A 370 -6.90 18.60 23.15
N GLU A 371 -8.08 18.10 23.49
CA GLU A 371 -9.03 18.78 24.39
C GLU A 371 -8.47 18.99 25.80
N ASN A 372 -7.50 18.16 26.21
CA ASN A 372 -6.90 18.20 27.54
C ASN A 372 -5.54 18.94 27.57
N LEU A 373 -5.09 19.51 26.45
CA LEU A 373 -3.83 20.26 26.36
C LEU A 373 -4.08 21.77 26.25
N SER A 374 -3.22 22.55 26.90
CA SER A 374 -3.17 24.00 26.64
C SER A 374 -2.64 24.26 25.22
N PRO A 375 -2.94 25.43 24.60
CA PRO A 375 -2.44 25.75 23.27
C PRO A 375 -0.91 25.64 23.13
N ALA A 376 -0.16 26.08 24.15
CA ALA A 376 1.30 26.00 24.15
C ALA A 376 1.80 24.56 24.24
N ALA A 377 1.18 23.73 25.10
CA ALA A 377 1.55 22.32 25.23
C ALA A 377 1.20 21.53 23.96
N LEU A 378 0.10 21.87 23.29
CA LEU A 378 -0.31 21.30 22.02
C LEU A 378 0.69 21.62 20.90
N GLU A 379 1.14 22.88 20.80
CA GLU A 379 2.15 23.29 19.82
C GLU A 379 3.47 22.52 20.01
N GLU A 380 3.91 22.35 21.26
CA GLU A 380 5.09 21.56 21.58
C GLU A 380 4.88 20.07 21.21
N ALA A 381 3.73 19.50 21.56
CA ALA A 381 3.40 18.11 21.26
C ALA A 381 3.35 17.84 19.74
N ASP A 382 2.77 18.75 18.94
CA ASP A 382 2.77 18.65 17.48
C ASP A 382 4.20 18.69 16.90
N GLY A 383 5.05 19.58 17.41
CA GLY A 383 6.45 19.64 17.02
C GLY A 383 7.21 18.33 17.32
N ARG A 384 6.91 17.68 18.45
CA ARG A 384 7.48 16.37 18.80
C ARG A 384 6.90 15.24 17.95
N ALA A 385 5.60 15.25 17.67
CA ALA A 385 4.92 14.26 16.83
C ALA A 385 5.52 14.18 15.43
N ARG A 386 5.83 15.34 14.80
CA ARG A 386 6.49 15.38 13.49
C ARG A 386 7.88 14.72 13.52
N LYS A 387 8.67 14.95 14.57
CA LYS A 387 9.98 14.30 14.75
C LYS A 387 9.85 12.79 14.94
N TYR A 388 8.86 12.37 15.74
CA TYR A 388 8.58 10.96 15.98
C TYR A 388 8.11 10.25 14.70
N PHE A 389 7.29 10.89 13.89
CA PHE A 389 6.89 10.34 12.59
C PHE A 389 8.10 10.12 11.69
N GLU A 390 9.01 11.09 11.56
CA GLU A 390 10.21 10.87 10.73
C GLU A 390 11.11 9.72 11.26
N GLN A 391 11.19 9.58 12.58
CA GLN A 391 12.00 8.53 13.22
C GLN A 391 11.35 7.13 13.15
N TYR A 392 10.03 7.06 13.37
CA TYR A 392 9.26 5.83 13.58
C TYR A 392 8.14 5.65 12.55
N ARG A 393 8.25 6.26 11.36
CA ARG A 393 7.31 5.99 10.26
C ARG A 393 7.35 4.52 9.87
N TYR A 394 6.19 4.01 9.48
CA TYR A 394 6.11 2.69 8.88
C TYR A 394 7.00 2.64 7.64
N LYS A 395 7.87 1.63 7.59
CA LYS A 395 8.69 1.30 6.42
C LYS A 395 8.29 -0.11 6.02
N PRO A 396 7.56 -0.28 4.90
CA PRO A 396 7.31 -1.61 4.36
C PRO A 396 8.66 -2.31 4.20
N GLN A 397 8.85 -3.50 4.77
CA GLN A 397 10.06 -4.28 4.54
C GLN A 397 10.09 -4.71 3.07
N ILE A 398 11.20 -4.40 2.38
CA ILE A 398 11.43 -4.63 0.95
C ILE A 398 11.72 -6.11 0.69
#